data_AF-A0A1F3AWQ5-F1
#
_entry.id   AF-A0A1F3AWQ5-F1
#
_cell.length_a   1.000
_cell.length_b   1.000
_cell.length_c   1.000
_cell.angle_alpha   90.00
_cell.angle_beta   90.00
_cell.angle_gamma   90.00
#
_symmetry.space_group_name_H-M   'P 1'
#
loop_
_entity.id
_entity.type
_entity.pdbx_description
1 polymer ?
#
loop_
_entity_poly.entity_id
_entity_poly.type
_entity_poly.pdbx_seq_one_letter_code
_entity_poly.pdbx_strand_id
1 'polypeptide(L)'
;MAEVHFEAGYVPADKSIDAFTQASRSIGEPIMGRPLEEISVARLLGQLFQITEQFGMETQPQLLLLQKTMVLAEGLGRILQPDTNIWILAQPLVERWMRDNLGPQARVKRAVESVAMAAETLPRILQHAEHTAKMFGSASGASGGLKLHKETLDALTKKPQGARRPLITALPWVLVAMLLYALLVK
;
A
#
# COMPACT_ATOMS: atom_id res chain seq x y z
N MET A 1 -6.85 3.17 7.90
CA MET A 1 -7.59 1.88 8.04
C MET A 1 -8.57 1.74 6.88
N ALA A 2 -9.39 2.77 6.61
CA ALA A 2 -10.28 2.80 5.46
C ALA A 2 -9.54 2.59 4.13
N GLU A 3 -8.49 3.35 3.82
CA GLU A 3 -7.76 3.22 2.53
C GLU A 3 -7.34 1.78 2.22
N VAL A 4 -6.85 1.03 3.21
CA VAL A 4 -6.45 -0.37 3.03
C VAL A 4 -7.62 -1.26 2.61
N HIS A 5 -8.86 -0.97 3.03
CA HIS A 5 -10.05 -1.71 2.60
C HIS A 5 -10.43 -1.41 1.15
N PHE A 6 -10.17 -0.18 0.68
CA PHE A 6 -10.36 0.20 -0.72
C PHE A 6 -9.24 -0.37 -1.60
N GLU A 7 -7.99 -0.29 -1.16
CA GLU A 7 -6.82 -0.87 -1.85
C GLU A 7 -6.94 -2.40 -2.00
N ALA A 8 -7.47 -3.08 -0.98
CA ALA A 8 -7.73 -4.51 -1.02
C ALA A 8 -8.96 -4.90 -1.87
N GLY A 9 -9.73 -3.93 -2.38
CA GLY A 9 -10.94 -4.17 -3.17
C GLY A 9 -12.15 -4.64 -2.37
N TYR A 10 -12.13 -4.53 -1.03
CA TYR A 10 -13.27 -4.92 -0.20
C TYR A 10 -14.40 -3.91 -0.21
N VAL A 11 -14.07 -2.63 -0.41
CA VAL A 11 -15.06 -1.55 -0.55
C VAL A 11 -14.98 -1.01 -1.98
N PRO A 12 -16.11 -0.92 -2.70
CA PRO A 12 -16.17 -0.32 -4.03
C PRO A 12 -15.60 1.11 -4.05
N ALA A 13 -14.86 1.44 -5.12
CA ALA A 13 -14.16 2.72 -5.26
C ALA A 13 -15.10 3.94 -5.39
N ASP A 14 -16.39 3.73 -5.66
CA ASP A 14 -17.41 4.79 -5.70
C ASP A 14 -17.84 5.26 -4.30
N LYS A 15 -17.43 4.58 -3.23
CA LYS A 15 -17.80 4.93 -1.85
C LYS A 15 -16.86 5.98 -1.24
N SER A 16 -17.41 6.78 -0.31
CA SER A 16 -16.62 7.78 0.43
C SER A 16 -15.74 7.11 1.49
N ILE A 17 -14.42 7.36 1.40
CA ILE A 17 -13.42 6.93 2.38
C ILE A 17 -13.70 7.53 3.77
N ASP A 18 -14.09 8.82 3.82
CA ASP A 18 -14.39 9.51 5.08
C ASP A 18 -15.62 8.91 5.77
N ALA A 19 -16.67 8.65 5.01
CA ALA A 19 -17.89 8.01 5.53
C ALA A 19 -17.59 6.60 6.07
N PHE A 20 -16.78 5.82 5.34
CA PHE A 20 -16.39 4.48 5.79
C PHE A 20 -15.51 4.52 7.04
N THR A 21 -14.62 5.51 7.13
CA THR A 21 -13.79 5.74 8.32
C THR A 21 -14.66 6.02 9.53
N GLN A 22 -15.66 6.89 9.40
CA GLN A 22 -16.56 7.23 10.49
C GLN A 22 -17.44 6.06 10.90
N ALA A 23 -17.97 5.31 9.92
CA ALA A 23 -18.72 4.08 10.18
C ALA A 23 -17.86 3.06 10.95
N SER A 24 -16.62 2.83 10.51
CA SER A 24 -15.69 1.92 11.18
C SER A 24 -15.39 2.33 12.63
N ARG A 25 -15.21 3.63 12.88
CA ARG A 25 -15.03 4.16 14.25
C ARG A 25 -16.24 3.92 15.14
N SER A 26 -17.44 4.07 14.60
CA SER A 26 -18.68 3.85 15.36
C SER A 26 -18.84 2.41 15.89
N ILE A 27 -18.17 1.43 15.27
CA ILE A 27 -18.09 0.04 15.76
C ILE A 27 -17.00 -0.10 16.84
N GLY A 28 -15.82 0.47 16.59
CA GLY A 28 -14.63 0.24 17.42
C GLY A 28 -14.59 1.06 18.71
N GLU A 29 -15.00 2.33 18.68
CA GLU A 29 -14.93 3.23 19.85
C GLU A 29 -15.75 2.74 21.06
N PRO A 30 -16.99 2.22 20.89
CA PRO A 30 -17.80 1.78 22.03
C PRO A 30 -17.20 0.62 22.85
N ILE A 31 -16.35 -0.21 22.24
CA ILE A 31 -15.73 -1.36 22.94
C ILE A 31 -14.39 -1.02 23.58
N MET A 32 -13.78 0.11 23.24
CA MET A 32 -12.49 0.49 23.79
C MET A 32 -12.62 0.71 25.31
N GLY A 33 -11.73 0.08 26.07
CA GLY A 33 -11.69 0.28 27.53
C GLY A 33 -12.76 -0.49 28.32
N ARG A 34 -13.69 -1.20 27.67
CA ARG A 34 -14.76 -1.95 28.36
C ARG A 34 -14.40 -3.42 28.62
N PRO A 35 -14.87 -4.01 29.74
CA PRO A 35 -14.78 -5.45 29.98
C PRO A 35 -15.75 -6.21 29.06
N LEU A 36 -15.47 -7.50 28.85
CA LEU A 36 -16.26 -8.41 28.00
C LEU A 36 -17.74 -8.43 28.41
N GLU A 37 -18.03 -8.46 29.70
CA GLU A 37 -19.41 -8.54 30.21
C GLU A 37 -20.29 -7.36 29.80
N GLU A 38 -19.71 -6.17 29.68
CA GLU A 38 -20.42 -4.93 29.29
C GLU A 38 -20.60 -4.78 27.77
N ILE A 39 -19.93 -5.62 26.98
CA ILE A 39 -19.96 -5.55 25.52
C ILE A 39 -21.06 -6.47 24.98
N SER A 40 -21.99 -5.91 24.20
CA SER A 40 -22.98 -6.70 23.45
C SER A 40 -22.43 -7.10 22.08
N VAL A 41 -21.94 -8.34 21.96
CA VAL A 41 -21.39 -8.82 20.69
C VAL A 41 -22.46 -9.05 19.63
N ALA A 42 -23.68 -9.42 20.00
CA ALA A 42 -24.80 -9.47 19.06
C ALA A 42 -25.05 -8.12 18.39
N ARG A 43 -24.99 -7.02 19.15
CA ARG A 43 -25.16 -5.67 18.61
C ARG A 43 -23.99 -5.27 17.71
N LEU A 44 -22.75 -5.55 18.11
CA LEU A 44 -21.57 -5.25 17.30
C LEU A 44 -21.57 -6.01 15.98
N LEU A 45 -21.94 -7.29 16.02
CA LEU A 45 -22.06 -8.14 14.84
C LEU A 45 -23.12 -7.59 13.89
N GLY A 46 -24.28 -7.19 14.42
CA GLY A 46 -25.33 -6.54 13.64
C GLY A 46 -24.86 -5.23 12.99
N GLN A 47 -24.14 -4.39 13.73
CA GLN A 47 -23.57 -3.14 13.20
C GLN A 47 -22.52 -3.41 12.11
N LEU A 48 -21.67 -4.42 12.29
CA LEU A 48 -20.71 -4.83 11.27
C LEU A 48 -21.42 -5.23 9.97
N PHE A 49 -22.44 -6.10 10.05
CA PHE A 49 -23.19 -6.51 8.86
C PHE A 49 -23.91 -5.35 8.19
N GLN A 50 -24.55 -4.48 8.97
CA GLN A 50 -25.21 -3.29 8.46
C GLN A 50 -24.24 -2.38 7.70
N ILE A 51 -23.03 -2.15 8.23
CA ILE A 51 -22.01 -1.34 7.57
C ILE A 51 -21.48 -2.03 6.32
N THR A 52 -21.24 -3.36 6.37
CA THR A 52 -20.80 -4.10 5.17
C THR A 52 -21.83 -4.01 4.04
N GLU A 53 -23.12 -4.10 4.37
CA GLU A 53 -24.21 -3.97 3.38
C GLU A 53 -24.33 -2.53 2.87
N GLN A 54 -24.30 -1.54 3.76
CA GLN A 54 -24.37 -0.11 3.41
C GLN A 54 -23.27 0.31 2.43
N PHE A 55 -22.07 -0.22 2.60
CA PHE A 55 -20.92 0.10 1.74
C PHE A 55 -20.79 -0.86 0.54
N GLY A 56 -21.71 -1.82 0.38
CA GLY A 56 -21.70 -2.75 -0.75
C GLY A 56 -20.48 -3.66 -0.78
N MET A 57 -20.02 -4.09 0.41
CA MET A 57 -18.86 -4.97 0.52
C MET A 57 -19.21 -6.39 0.04
N GLU A 58 -18.33 -6.99 -0.75
CA GLU A 58 -18.50 -8.38 -1.18
C GLU A 58 -18.33 -9.32 0.02
N THR A 59 -19.31 -10.20 0.21
CA THR A 59 -19.28 -11.17 1.30
C THR A 59 -18.29 -12.29 0.98
N GLN A 60 -17.25 -12.42 1.80
CA GLN A 60 -16.28 -13.52 1.71
C GLN A 60 -16.66 -14.63 2.70
N PRO A 61 -16.98 -15.86 2.25
CA PRO A 61 -17.35 -16.96 3.13
C PRO A 61 -16.31 -17.28 4.22
N GLN A 62 -15.02 -17.07 3.93
CA GLN A 62 -13.91 -17.31 4.86
C GLN A 62 -13.95 -16.35 6.06
N LEU A 63 -14.39 -15.10 5.85
CA LEU A 63 -14.52 -14.11 6.94
C LEU A 63 -15.71 -14.46 7.85
N LEU A 64 -16.79 -15.01 7.29
CA LEU A 64 -17.92 -15.51 8.09
C LEU A 64 -17.50 -16.67 8.99
N LEU A 65 -16.64 -17.58 8.49
CA LEU A 65 -16.11 -18.68 9.30
C LEU A 65 -15.20 -18.17 10.42
N LEU A 66 -14.32 -17.21 10.13
CA LEU A 66 -13.49 -16.56 11.15
C LEU A 66 -14.38 -15.92 12.24
N GLN A 67 -15.44 -15.24 11.82
CA GLN A 67 -16.38 -14.59 12.72
C GLN A 67 -17.10 -15.58 13.63
N LYS A 68 -17.51 -16.75 13.12
CA LYS A 68 -18.05 -17.84 13.95
C LYS A 68 -17.04 -18.27 15.03
N THR A 69 -15.78 -18.46 14.65
CA THR A 69 -14.72 -18.85 15.59
C THR A 69 -14.48 -17.76 16.64
N MET A 70 -14.50 -16.49 16.25
CA MET A 70 -14.36 -15.36 17.19
C MET A 70 -15.53 -15.30 18.17
N VAL A 71 -16.77 -15.49 17.72
CA VAL A 71 -17.95 -15.52 18.61
C VAL A 71 -17.87 -16.68 19.60
N LEU A 72 -17.39 -17.85 19.16
CA LEU A 72 -17.15 -18.98 20.06
C LEU A 72 -16.08 -18.67 21.11
N ALA A 73 -14.96 -18.08 20.68
CA ALA A 73 -13.87 -17.70 21.58
C ALA A 73 -14.31 -16.63 22.60
N GLU A 74 -15.12 -15.66 22.18
CA GLU A 74 -15.71 -14.65 23.07
C GLU A 74 -16.70 -15.27 24.06
N GLY A 75 -17.56 -16.19 23.61
CA GLY A 75 -18.46 -16.92 24.50
C GLY A 75 -17.71 -17.70 25.58
N LEU A 76 -16.61 -18.35 25.22
CA LEU A 76 -15.73 -19.01 26.18
C LEU A 76 -15.05 -18.00 27.13
N GLY A 77 -14.50 -16.92 26.57
CA GLY A 77 -13.86 -15.85 27.33
C GLY A 77 -14.79 -15.22 28.36
N ARG A 78 -16.06 -15.02 28.02
CA ARG A 78 -17.08 -14.47 28.92
C ARG A 78 -17.39 -15.38 30.12
N ILE A 79 -17.31 -16.71 29.93
CA ILE A 79 -17.51 -17.67 31.02
C ILE A 79 -16.30 -17.72 31.95
N LEU A 80 -15.09 -17.67 31.38
CA LEU A 80 -13.85 -17.82 32.14
C LEU A 80 -13.37 -16.53 32.82
N GLN A 81 -13.49 -15.40 32.13
CA GLN A 81 -12.94 -14.12 32.59
C GLN A 81 -13.78 -12.92 32.09
N PRO A 82 -14.97 -12.69 32.68
CA PRO A 82 -15.94 -11.69 32.22
C PRO A 82 -15.47 -10.23 32.33
N ASP A 83 -14.59 -9.94 33.27
CA ASP A 83 -14.00 -8.64 33.57
C ASP A 83 -12.85 -8.26 32.61
N THR A 84 -12.47 -9.16 31.71
CA THR A 84 -11.33 -8.95 30.82
C THR A 84 -11.64 -8.00 29.68
N ASN A 85 -10.68 -7.12 29.37
CA ASN A 85 -10.75 -6.19 28.26
C ASN A 85 -10.02 -6.73 27.02
N ILE A 86 -10.77 -6.98 25.95
CA ILE A 86 -10.27 -7.59 24.71
C ILE A 86 -9.24 -6.70 23.99
N TRP A 87 -9.43 -5.37 24.04
CA TRP A 87 -8.50 -4.42 23.41
C TRP A 87 -7.14 -4.45 24.10
N ILE A 88 -7.12 -4.43 25.44
CA ILE A 88 -5.89 -4.50 26.22
C ILE A 88 -5.15 -5.83 25.94
N LEU A 89 -5.88 -6.95 25.82
CA LEU A 89 -5.30 -8.23 25.43
C LEU A 89 -4.70 -8.23 24.02
N ALA A 90 -5.37 -7.59 23.07
CA ALA A 90 -4.95 -7.56 21.66
C ALA A 90 -3.83 -6.54 21.39
N GLN A 91 -3.73 -5.47 22.19
CA GLN A 91 -2.78 -4.37 22.02
C GLN A 91 -1.33 -4.84 21.78
N PRO A 92 -0.71 -5.70 22.62
CA PRO A 92 0.68 -6.10 22.40
C PRO A 92 0.88 -6.92 21.11
N LEU A 93 -0.15 -7.63 20.64
CA LEU A 93 -0.11 -8.32 19.34
C LEU A 93 -0.08 -7.33 18.19
N VAL A 94 -0.96 -6.32 18.24
CA VAL A 94 -1.04 -5.26 17.23
C VAL A 94 0.24 -4.44 17.20
N GLU A 95 0.77 -4.03 18.35
CA GLU A 95 2.01 -3.25 18.44
C GLU A 95 3.22 -4.01 17.88
N ARG A 96 3.33 -5.32 18.16
CA ARG A 96 4.36 -6.17 17.55
C ARG A 96 4.21 -6.21 16.04
N TRP A 97 3.01 -6.52 15.54
CA TRP A 97 2.76 -6.58 14.10
C TRP A 97 3.03 -5.24 13.40
N MET A 98 2.61 -4.12 13.99
CA MET A 98 2.88 -2.78 13.45
C MET A 98 4.38 -2.51 13.37
N ARG A 99 5.15 -2.85 14.41
CA ARG A 99 6.61 -2.69 14.41
C ARG A 99 7.26 -3.50 13.29
N ASP A 100 6.82 -4.73 13.10
CA ASP A 100 7.40 -5.67 12.15
C ASP A 100 7.02 -5.37 10.69
N ASN A 101 5.85 -4.76 10.46
CA ASN A 101 5.29 -4.57 9.10
C ASN A 101 5.23 -3.11 8.65
N LEU A 102 5.11 -2.17 9.58
CA LEU A 102 5.00 -0.73 9.32
C LEU A 102 6.20 0.07 9.87
N GLY A 103 7.08 -0.58 10.65
CA GLY A 103 8.26 0.08 11.22
C GLY A 103 9.31 0.48 10.17
N PRO A 104 10.32 1.28 10.57
CA PRO A 104 11.37 1.76 9.68
C PRO A 104 12.12 0.62 8.96
N GLN A 105 12.38 -0.47 9.68
CA GLN A 105 13.04 -1.66 9.14
C GLN A 105 12.22 -2.31 8.00
N ALA A 106 10.90 -2.43 8.17
CA ALA A 106 10.02 -2.96 7.14
C ALA A 106 9.99 -2.06 5.90
N ARG A 107 10.01 -0.74 6.09
CA ARG A 107 10.05 0.24 4.99
C ARG A 107 11.36 0.17 4.22
N VAL A 108 12.49 0.06 4.91
CA VAL A 108 13.80 -0.15 4.27
C VAL A 108 13.82 -1.46 3.50
N LYS A 109 13.34 -2.56 4.09
CA LYS A 109 13.25 -3.86 3.41
C LYS A 109 12.43 -3.77 2.13
N ARG A 110 11.23 -3.19 2.16
CA ARG A 110 10.38 -2.99 0.98
C ARG A 110 11.05 -2.09 -0.07
N ALA A 111 11.77 -1.06 0.34
CA ALA A 111 12.50 -0.19 -0.57
C ALA A 111 13.64 -0.94 -1.28
N VAL A 112 14.42 -1.73 -0.55
CA VAL A 112 15.49 -2.56 -1.11
C VAL A 112 14.91 -3.61 -2.07
N GLU A 113 13.84 -4.29 -1.69
CA GLU A 113 13.13 -5.24 -2.57
C GLU A 113 12.62 -4.57 -3.84
N SER A 114 12.04 -3.38 -3.73
CA SER A 114 11.55 -2.61 -4.88
C SER A 114 12.68 -2.19 -5.82
N VAL A 115 13.81 -1.74 -5.27
CA VAL A 115 15.02 -1.38 -6.04
C VAL A 115 15.62 -2.61 -6.72
N ALA A 116 15.69 -3.75 -6.03
CA ALA A 116 16.18 -5.00 -6.60
C ALA A 116 15.29 -5.46 -7.76
N MET A 117 13.96 -5.48 -7.58
CA MET A 117 13.02 -5.80 -8.65
C MET A 117 13.13 -4.84 -9.84
N ALA A 118 13.28 -3.54 -9.58
CA ALA A 118 13.49 -2.55 -10.63
C ALA A 118 14.80 -2.79 -11.39
N ALA A 119 15.89 -3.12 -10.69
CA ALA A 119 17.19 -3.42 -11.27
C ALA A 119 17.18 -4.70 -12.12
N GLU A 120 16.41 -5.71 -11.72
CA GLU A 120 16.21 -6.93 -12.53
C GLU A 120 15.35 -6.68 -13.78
N THR A 121 14.40 -5.75 -13.69
CA THR A 121 13.47 -5.44 -14.79
C THR A 121 14.04 -4.43 -15.78
N LEU A 122 14.95 -3.55 -15.35
CA LEU A 122 15.57 -2.50 -16.18
C LEU A 122 16.22 -3.03 -17.47
N PRO A 123 17.04 -4.10 -17.45
CA PRO A 123 17.66 -4.64 -18.65
C PRO A 123 16.63 -5.19 -19.63
N ARG A 124 15.55 -5.80 -19.13
CA ARG A 124 14.47 -6.32 -19.97
C ARG A 124 13.72 -5.18 -20.67
N ILE A 125 13.43 -4.10 -19.96
CA ILE A 125 12.80 -2.91 -20.55
C ILE A 125 13.72 -2.29 -21.61
N LEU A 126 15.03 -2.18 -21.34
CA LEU A 126 16.00 -1.64 -22.28
C LEU A 126 16.12 -2.52 -23.54
N GLN A 127 16.16 -3.85 -23.38
CA GLN A 127 16.18 -4.80 -24.49
C GLN A 127 14.90 -4.71 -25.34
N HIS A 128 13.73 -4.62 -24.72
CA HIS A 128 12.48 -4.42 -25.47
C HIS A 128 12.45 -3.06 -26.16
N ALA A 129 12.95 -2.00 -25.54
CA ALA A 129 13.05 -0.68 -26.15
C ALA A 129 14.00 -0.70 -27.36
N GLU A 130 15.15 -1.36 -27.25
CA GLU A 130 16.10 -1.54 -28.36
C GLU A 130 15.51 -2.41 -29.48
N HIS A 131 14.86 -3.52 -29.15
CA HIS A 131 14.26 -4.41 -30.14
C HIS A 131 13.09 -3.74 -30.87
N THR A 132 12.29 -2.98 -30.14
CA THR A 132 11.19 -2.17 -30.68
C THR A 132 11.74 -1.05 -31.56
N ALA A 133 12.77 -0.33 -31.11
CA ALA A 133 13.46 0.68 -31.90
C ALA A 133 14.10 0.10 -33.18
N LYS A 134 14.66 -1.12 -33.11
CA LYS A 134 15.20 -1.85 -34.27
C LYS A 134 14.09 -2.33 -35.21
N MET A 135 12.97 -2.84 -34.71
CA MET A 135 11.81 -3.23 -35.54
C MET A 135 11.15 -2.03 -36.20
N PHE A 136 10.98 -0.91 -35.50
CA PHE A 136 10.52 0.34 -36.11
C PHE A 136 11.57 0.88 -37.10
N GLY A 137 12.85 0.79 -36.79
CA GLY A 137 13.94 1.18 -37.69
C GLY A 137 14.05 0.32 -38.95
N SER A 138 13.77 -0.99 -38.87
CA SER A 138 13.81 -1.92 -40.00
C SER A 138 12.49 -2.00 -40.78
N ALA A 139 11.34 -1.75 -40.14
CA ALA A 139 10.04 -1.58 -40.80
C ALA A 139 9.89 -0.20 -41.46
N SER A 140 10.77 0.77 -41.15
CA SER A 140 10.81 2.11 -41.77
C SER A 140 11.39 2.13 -43.20
N GLY A 141 11.50 0.98 -43.87
CA GLY A 141 11.77 0.91 -45.31
C GLY A 141 10.60 1.39 -46.18
N ALA A 142 9.39 1.54 -45.63
CA ALA A 142 8.22 2.04 -46.35
C ALA A 142 7.39 2.97 -45.46
N SER A 143 7.68 4.28 -45.53
CA SER A 143 6.78 5.40 -45.19
C SER A 143 6.10 5.37 -43.81
N GLY A 144 6.78 5.90 -42.78
CA GLY A 144 6.11 6.29 -41.52
C GLY A 144 6.96 6.39 -40.25
N GLY A 145 8.24 6.76 -40.32
CA GLY A 145 9.11 6.87 -39.13
C GLY A 145 8.94 8.21 -38.38
N LEU A 146 8.94 8.16 -37.04
CA LEU A 146 8.98 9.35 -36.17
C LEU A 146 10.11 10.29 -36.63
N LYS A 147 9.75 11.49 -37.08
CA LYS A 147 10.70 12.56 -37.39
C LYS A 147 11.29 13.08 -36.08
N LEU A 148 12.31 12.41 -35.55
CA LEU A 148 13.17 13.00 -34.53
C LEU A 148 13.86 14.20 -35.18
N HIS A 149 13.39 15.38 -34.82
CA HIS A 149 13.87 16.64 -35.36
C HIS A 149 15.37 16.73 -35.09
N LYS A 150 16.16 17.02 -36.13
CA LYS A 150 17.64 17.16 -36.01
C LYS A 150 18.03 18.14 -34.90
N GLU A 151 17.18 19.11 -34.60
CA GLU A 151 17.37 20.06 -33.50
C GLU A 151 17.46 19.39 -32.13
N THR A 152 16.70 18.32 -31.87
CA THR A 152 16.76 17.59 -30.60
C THR A 152 18.02 16.72 -30.51
N LEU A 153 18.47 16.16 -31.64
CA LEU A 153 19.70 15.38 -31.72
C LEU A 153 20.96 16.27 -31.62
N ASP A 154 20.97 17.45 -32.22
CA ASP A 154 22.07 18.41 -32.10
C ASP A 154 22.14 19.02 -30.69
N ALA A 155 21.00 19.17 -30.01
CA ALA A 155 20.97 19.57 -28.60
C ALA A 155 21.55 18.51 -27.65
N LEU A 156 21.43 17.22 -28.00
CA LEU A 156 22.01 16.10 -27.25
C LEU A 156 23.47 15.80 -27.64
N THR A 157 23.88 16.13 -28.88
CA THR A 157 25.22 15.81 -29.43
C THR A 157 26.22 16.96 -29.26
N LYS A 158 25.76 18.20 -28.98
CA LYS A 158 26.63 19.30 -28.56
C LYS A 158 27.21 19.03 -27.18
N LYS A 159 28.35 18.34 -27.17
CA LYS A 159 29.28 18.25 -26.04
C LYS A 159 29.64 19.68 -25.59
N PRO A 160 29.23 20.14 -24.40
CA PRO A 160 29.59 21.48 -23.94
C PRO A 160 31.09 21.49 -23.64
N GLN A 161 31.86 22.15 -24.50
CA GLN A 161 33.23 22.53 -24.21
C GLN A 161 33.19 23.65 -23.17
N GLY A 162 33.64 23.35 -21.95
CA GLY A 162 33.81 24.35 -20.90
C GLY A 162 32.95 24.10 -19.67
N ALA A 163 33.63 23.66 -18.60
CA ALA A 163 33.30 23.95 -17.21
C ALA A 163 31.86 23.74 -16.71
N ARG A 164 31.60 22.52 -16.19
CA ARG A 164 31.25 22.23 -14.78
C ARG A 164 30.53 20.87 -14.74
N ARG A 165 31.32 19.83 -14.41
CA ARG A 165 30.88 18.44 -14.21
C ARG A 165 30.35 18.07 -12.80
N PRO A 166 29.92 18.97 -11.87
CA PRO A 166 29.34 18.48 -10.62
C PRO A 166 27.84 18.15 -10.75
N LEU A 167 27.10 18.68 -11.73
CA LEU A 167 25.63 18.58 -11.71
C LEU A 167 25.09 17.21 -12.13
N ILE A 168 25.69 16.57 -13.14
CA ILE A 168 25.27 15.23 -13.62
C ILE A 168 25.76 14.13 -12.68
N THR A 169 26.95 14.30 -12.08
CA THR A 169 27.46 13.38 -11.05
C THR A 169 26.77 13.57 -9.71
N ALA A 170 26.34 14.79 -9.36
CA ALA A 170 25.58 15.04 -8.14
C ALA A 170 24.12 14.59 -8.24
N LEU A 171 23.53 14.49 -9.43
CA LEU A 171 22.12 14.10 -9.61
C LEU A 171 21.75 12.79 -8.87
N PRO A 172 22.51 11.67 -9.01
CA PRO A 172 22.22 10.45 -8.25
C PRO A 172 22.41 10.66 -6.74
N TRP A 173 23.40 11.44 -6.30
CA TRP A 173 23.61 11.74 -4.89
C TRP A 173 22.51 12.63 -4.30
N VAL A 174 21.95 13.55 -5.09
CA VAL A 174 20.80 14.38 -4.70
C VAL A 174 19.53 13.54 -4.61
N LEU A 175 19.34 12.58 -5.53
CA LEU A 175 18.24 11.62 -5.48
C LEU A 175 18.33 10.70 -4.26
N VAL A 176 19.53 10.20 -3.95
CA VAL A 176 19.80 9.40 -2.74
C VAL A 176 19.61 10.24 -1.47
N ALA A 177 20.08 11.49 -1.45
CA ALA A 177 19.88 12.40 -0.34
C ALA A 177 18.40 12.76 -0.14
N MET A 178 17.64 12.96 -1.23
CA MET A 178 16.18 13.17 -1.18
C MET A 178 15.45 11.94 -0.64
N LEU A 179 15.83 10.74 -1.09
CA LEU A 179 15.28 9.47 -0.60
C LEU A 179 15.57 9.27 0.88
N LEU A 180 16.81 9.53 1.32
CA LEU A 180 17.21 9.47 2.72
C LEU A 180 16.47 10.51 3.58
N TYR A 181 16.29 11.72 3.07
CA TYR A 181 15.52 12.77 3.75
C TYR A 181 14.03 12.38 3.89
N ALA A 182 13.42 11.86 2.82
CA ALA A 182 12.04 11.39 2.83
C ALA A 182 11.82 10.18 3.78
N LEU A 183 12.85 9.37 4.00
CA LEU A 183 12.87 8.26 4.97
C LEU A 183 13.08 8.73 6.42
N LEU A 184 13.79 9.85 6.66
CA LEU A 184 14.06 10.38 8.01
C LEU A 184 12.94 11.26 8.57
N VAL A 185 12.14 11.89 7.70
CA VAL A 185 11.14 12.90 8.10
C VAL A 185 9.73 12.31 8.30
N LYS A 186 9.54 10.98 8.21
CA LYS A 186 8.22 10.34 8.38
C LYS A 186 8.26 9.01 9.09
#